data_AF-A0A543CW63-F1
#
_entry.id   AF-A0A543CW63-F1
#
_cell.length_a   1.000
_cell.length_b   1.000
_cell.length_c   1.000
_cell.angle_alpha   90.00
_cell.angle_beta   90.00
_cell.angle_gamma   90.00
#
_symmetry.space_group_name_H-M   'P 1'
#
loop_
_entity.id
_entity.type
_entity.pdbx_description
1 polymer ?
#
loop_
_entity_poly.entity_id
_entity_poly.type
_entity_poly.pdbx_seq_one_letter_code
_entity_poly.pdbx_strand_id
1 'polypeptide(L)' 'MDGEDDRSALRQELREVEADVAELRDTAVSLRAQIGDRSSEPTDASERAALITAAEEQEALVETLEARRDKLRKLVEEQG' A
#
# COMPACT_ATOMS: atom_id res chain seq x y z
N MET A 1 8.11 -33.45 3.48
CA MET A 1 7.71 -32.50 4.53
C MET A 1 7.50 -31.10 3.96
N ASP A 2 7.52 -30.96 2.63
CA ASP A 2 7.77 -29.70 1.93
C ASP A 2 6.53 -28.80 1.83
N GLY A 3 5.32 -29.37 1.79
CA GLY A 3 4.09 -28.59 1.64
C GLY A 3 3.66 -27.78 2.88
N GLU A 4 4.17 -28.09 4.07
CA GLU A 4 3.83 -27.35 5.30
C GLU A 4 4.73 -26.12 5.48
N ASP A 5 6.00 -26.22 5.06
CA ASP A 5 6.95 -25.10 5.00
C ASP A 5 6.55 -24.08 3.92
N ASP A 6 6.16 -24.55 2.72
CA ASP A 6 5.66 -23.68 1.64
C ASP A 6 4.42 -22.88 2.07
N ARG A 7 3.51 -23.52 2.81
CA ARG A 7 2.31 -22.88 3.35
C ARG A 7 2.64 -21.84 4.42
N SER A 8 3.63 -22.12 5.29
CA SER A 8 4.08 -21.18 6.31
C SER A 8 4.72 -19.94 5.67
N ALA A 9 5.54 -20.15 4.63
CA ALA A 9 6.17 -19.09 3.86
C ALA A 9 5.13 -18.19 3.17
N LEU A 10 4.11 -18.76 2.52
CA LEU A 10 3.04 -17.99 1.88
C LEU A 10 2.22 -17.16 2.87
N ARG A 11 1.94 -17.71 4.06
CA ARG A 11 1.24 -16.96 5.12
C ARG A 11 2.10 -15.84 5.70
N GLN A 12 3.41 -16.03 5.76
CA GLN A 12 4.33 -14.99 6.18
C GLN A 12 4.39 -13.86 5.14
N GLU A 13 4.57 -14.20 3.86
CA GLU A 13 4.56 -13.23 2.77
C GLU A 13 3.23 -12.44 2.74
N LEU A 14 2.10 -13.11 2.95
CA LEU A 14 0.80 -12.44 3.02
C LEU A 14 0.75 -11.40 4.16
N ARG A 15 1.25 -11.73 5.34
CA ARG A 15 1.30 -10.79 6.48
C ARG A 15 2.22 -9.60 6.22
N GLU A 16 3.36 -9.83 5.58
CA GLU A 16 4.30 -8.77 5.20
C GLU A 16 3.65 -7.81 4.19
N VAL A 17 3.02 -8.35 3.13
CA VAL A 17 2.28 -7.54 2.15
C VAL A 17 1.11 -6.78 2.79
N GLU A 18 0.39 -7.39 3.73
CA GLU A 18 -0.69 -6.70 4.46
C GLU A 18 -0.17 -5.53 5.32
N ALA A 19 1.01 -5.69 5.94
CA ALA A 19 1.65 -4.62 6.69
C ALA A 19 2.10 -3.47 5.77
N ASP A 20 2.73 -3.79 4.65
CA ASP A 20 3.18 -2.80 3.66
C ASP A 20 2.00 -1.99 3.09
N VAL A 21 0.88 -2.66 2.77
CA VAL A 21 -0.35 -2.00 2.31
C VAL A 21 -0.90 -1.04 3.35
N ALA A 22 -0.89 -1.43 4.63
CA ALA A 22 -1.37 -0.57 5.70
C ALA A 22 -0.50 0.69 5.86
N GLU A 23 0.83 0.55 5.81
CA GLU A 23 1.77 1.67 5.91
C GLU A 23 1.66 2.63 4.72
N LEU A 24 1.54 2.10 3.50
CA LEU A 24 1.39 2.91 2.30
C LEU A 24 0.05 3.66 2.27
N ARG A 25 -1.03 3.03 2.75
CA ARG A 25 -2.32 3.72 2.91
C ARG A 25 -2.24 4.86 3.91
N ASP A 26 -1.58 4.68 5.05
CA ASP A 26 -1.40 5.75 6.04
C ASP A 26 -0.58 6.91 5.46
N THR A 27 0.47 6.59 4.70
CA THR A 27 1.28 7.57 3.98
C THR A 27 0.46 8.37 2.97
N ALA A 28 -0.38 7.71 2.15
CA ALA A 28 -1.24 8.38 1.19
C ALA A 28 -2.27 9.30 1.86
N VAL A 29 -2.85 8.88 2.99
CA VAL A 29 -3.76 9.70 3.80
C VAL A 29 -3.04 10.93 4.36
N SER A 30 -1.82 10.74 4.88
CA SER A 30 -0.97 11.83 5.39
C SER A 30 -0.60 12.85 4.30
N LEU A 31 -0.27 12.38 3.09
CA LEU A 31 -0.01 13.24 1.92
C LEU A 31 -1.27 14.04 1.52
N ARG A 32 -2.45 13.40 1.47
CA ARG A 32 -3.71 14.10 1.18
C ARG A 32 -4.08 15.12 2.26
N ALA A 33 -3.83 14.82 3.54
CA ALA A 33 -4.05 15.76 4.62
C ALA A 33 -3.16 17.01 4.46
N GLN A 34 -1.89 16.83 4.09
CA GLN A 34 -0.97 17.94 3.80
C GLN A 34 -1.41 18.77 2.59
N ILE A 35 -1.96 18.15 1.54
CA ILE A 35 -2.54 18.88 0.40
C ILE A 35 -3.76 19.72 0.83
N GLY A 36 -4.59 19.18 1.72
CA GLY A 36 -5.83 19.79 2.20
C GLY A 36 -5.65 20.86 3.28
N ASP A 37 -4.54 20.84 4.02
CA ASP A 37 -4.23 21.83 5.04
C ASP A 37 -3.92 23.18 4.37
N ARG A 38 -4.80 24.18 4.63
CA ARG A 38 -4.69 25.56 4.11
C ARG A 38 -4.04 26.50 5.13
N SER A 39 -3.59 25.96 6.27
CA SER A 39 -3.09 26.75 7.40
C SER A 39 -1.63 27.18 7.23
N SER A 40 -0.90 26.52 6.34
CA SER A 40 0.43 26.93 5.91
C SER A 40 0.30 27.66 4.55
N GLU A 41 0.88 28.85 4.48
CA GLU A 41 0.95 29.79 3.34
C GLU A 41 1.27 29.17 1.96
N PRO A 42 1.09 29.91 0.84
CA PRO A 42 0.69 29.35 -0.45
C PRO A 42 1.73 28.38 -0.98
N THR A 43 1.45 27.10 -0.82
CA THR A 43 2.09 26.02 -1.57
C THR A 43 2.00 26.42 -3.05
N ASP A 44 3.15 26.70 -3.68
CA ASP A 44 3.20 27.10 -5.08
C ASP A 44 2.44 26.05 -5.91
N ALA A 45 1.75 26.44 -6.98
CA ALA A 45 0.96 25.49 -7.78
C ALA A 45 1.80 24.26 -8.22
N SER A 46 3.10 24.48 -8.41
CA SER A 46 4.09 23.44 -8.71
C SER A 46 4.29 22.45 -7.56
N GLU A 47 4.37 22.94 -6.33
CA GLU A 47 4.54 22.11 -5.12
C GLU A 47 3.27 21.32 -4.81
N ARG A 48 2.09 21.91 -5.03
CA ARG A 48 0.81 21.17 -4.97
C ARG A 48 0.74 20.07 -6.02
N ALA A 49 1.13 20.36 -7.25
CA ALA A 49 1.16 19.36 -8.32
C ALA A 49 2.08 18.19 -7.95
N ALA A 50 3.27 18.47 -7.40
CA ALA A 50 4.20 17.45 -6.94
C ALA A 50 3.61 16.57 -5.82
N LEU A 51 2.93 17.17 -4.83
CA LEU A 51 2.28 16.41 -3.76
C LEU A 51 1.11 15.56 -4.27
N ILE A 52 0.32 16.08 -5.23
CA ILE A 52 -0.77 15.32 -5.86
C ILE A 52 -0.21 14.12 -6.63
N THR A 53 0.81 14.34 -7.47
CA THR A 53 1.46 13.25 -8.21
C THR A 53 2.05 12.21 -7.26
N ALA A 54 2.71 12.63 -6.18
CA ALA A 54 3.22 11.71 -5.17
C ALA A 54 2.08 10.89 -4.52
N ALA A 55 0.95 11.52 -4.19
CA ALA A 55 -0.20 10.80 -3.64
C ALA A 55 -0.79 9.79 -4.65
N GLU A 56 -0.92 10.17 -5.93
CA GLU A 56 -1.40 9.29 -7.01
C GLU A 56 -0.46 8.10 -7.23
N GLU A 57 0.86 8.31 -7.21
CA GLU A 57 1.86 7.25 -7.31
C GLU A 57 1.77 6.27 -6.14
N GLN A 58 1.58 6.78 -4.92
CA GLN A 58 1.39 5.93 -3.75
C GLN A 58 0.09 5.13 -3.83
N GLU A 59 -1.01 5.73 -4.31
CA GLU A 59 -2.28 5.03 -4.52
C GLU A 59 -2.14 3.89 -5.57
N ALA A 60 -1.45 4.14 -6.68
CA ALA A 60 -1.18 3.10 -7.69
C ALA A 60 -0.32 1.94 -7.14
N LEU A 61 0.65 2.26 -6.27
CA LEU A 61 1.45 1.23 -5.59
C LEU A 61 0.61 0.40 -4.62
N VAL A 62 -0.28 1.06 -3.85
CA VAL A 62 -1.25 0.38 -2.97
C VAL A 62 -2.14 -0.57 -3.76
N GLU A 63 -2.72 -0.14 -4.88
CA GLU A 63 -3.55 -1.00 -5.73
C GLU A 63 -2.79 -2.24 -6.22
N THR A 64 -1.53 -2.07 -6.62
CA THR A 64 -0.67 -3.17 -7.08
C THR A 64 -0.41 -4.19 -5.95
N LEU A 65 -0.14 -3.70 -4.74
CA LEU A 65 0.09 -4.55 -3.58
C LEU A 65 -1.20 -5.22 -3.08
N GLU A 66 -2.34 -4.55 -3.16
CA GLU A 66 -3.65 -5.14 -2.86
C GLU A 66 -3.97 -6.28 -3.85
N ALA A 67 -3.70 -6.10 -5.14
CA ALA A 67 -3.86 -7.17 -6.12
C ALA A 67 -2.93 -8.37 -5.84
N ARG A 68 -1.69 -8.12 -5.40
CA ARG A 68 -0.76 -9.17 -4.98
C ARG A 68 -1.25 -9.88 -3.71
N ARG A 69 -1.71 -9.13 -2.70
CA ARG A 69 -2.32 -9.67 -1.47
C ARG A 69 -3.47 -10.60 -1.80
N ASP A 70 -4.39 -10.17 -2.66
CA ASP A 70 -5.56 -10.96 -3.02
C ASP A 70 -5.19 -12.25 -3.76
N LYS A 71 -4.14 -12.21 -4.59
CA LYS A 71 -3.58 -13.41 -5.22
C LYS A 71 -2.95 -14.35 -4.19
N LEU A 72 -2.13 -13.84 -3.27
CA LEU A 72 -1.50 -14.63 -2.21
C LEU A 72 -2.55 -15.26 -1.30
N ARG A 73 -3.59 -14.50 -0.95
CA ARG A 73 -4.71 -14.99 -0.14
C ARG A 73 -5.41 -16.17 -0.80
N LYS A 74 -5.73 -16.06 -2.10
CA LYS A 74 -6.32 -17.18 -2.86
C LYS A 74 -5.42 -18.41 -2.86
N LEU A 75 -4.11 -18.23 -3.06
CA LEU A 75 -3.16 -19.36 -3.01
C LEU A 75 -3.10 -20.02 -1.63
N VAL A 76 -3.17 -19.25 -0.55
CA VAL A 76 -3.23 -19.79 0.82
C VAL A 76 -4.56 -20.53 1.08
N GLU A 77 -5.67 -20.02 0.56
CA GLU A 77 -7.00 -20.64 0.67
C GLU A 77 -7.10 -21.94 -0.16
N GLU A 78 -6.56 -21.96 -1.37
CA GLU A 78 -6.49 -23.15 -2.25
C GLU A 78 -5.59 -24.25 -1.69
N GLN A 79 -4.63 -23.88 -0.84
CA GLN A 79 -3.75 -24.82 -0.13
C GLN A 79 -4.28 -25.20 1.26
N GLY A 80 -5.46 -24.73 1.68
CA GLY A 80 -6.13 -25.06 2.96
C GLY A 80 -6.96 -26.33 2.88
#